data_AF-A0A6P6MZV4-F1
#
_entry.id   AF-A0A6P6MZV4-F1
#
_cell.length_a   1.000
_cell.length_b   1.000
_cell.length_c   1.000
_cell.angle_alpha   90.00
_cell.angle_beta   90.00
_cell.angle_gamma   90.00
#
_symmetry.space_group_name_H-M   'P 1'
#
loop_
_entity.id
_entity.type
_entity.pdbx_description
1 polymer ?
#
loop_
_entity_poly.entity_id
_entity_poly.type
_entity_poly.pdbx_seq_one_letter_code
_entity_poly.pdbx_strand_id
1 'polypeptide(L)'
;MDRLQRDKASSSYYIDRRVTKVEDFLKTRLLDTLSEQITKVLKIVQTRAPEKRVWLGGVGPAWAGGTNNLSDTFAAGFLWLNTLGIAAAHGIDVVLRHSFFDYGYNHLVDQHFNPLPDYWLSLLFKRLVGPRVLAVHVAGLQRKPRPGRVIRDKLRIYAHCTSFHNHDYVKGSITIYIINLHRSRKKIKLAGTLRNKTVHQYLLQPFGTNGLHSMSVQLNGEPLRMVDNETFPELKPRTLRAGRTIAMPPVSIGFYVIKNINAYACRR
;
A
#
# COMPACT_ATOMS: atom_id res chain seq x y z
N MET A 1 44.57 -3.20 16.41
CA MET A 1 43.83 -1.99 16.81
C MET A 1 42.87 -1.64 15.69
N ASP A 2 41.61 -1.95 15.93
CA ASP A 2 40.47 -1.91 15.01
C ASP A 2 40.26 -0.54 14.35
N ARG A 3 39.99 -0.57 13.03
CA ARG A 3 39.13 0.43 12.40
C ARG A 3 37.86 -0.27 11.93
N LEU A 4 36.82 -0.10 12.73
CA LEU A 4 35.43 -0.40 12.41
C LEU A 4 35.05 0.18 11.05
N GLN A 5 34.91 -0.72 10.08
CA GLN A 5 34.30 -0.46 8.79
C GLN A 5 32.79 -0.33 9.03
N ARG A 6 32.28 0.91 9.05
CA ARG A 6 30.84 1.16 9.10
C ARG A 6 30.23 0.69 7.79
N ASP A 7 29.52 -0.43 7.83
CA ASP A 7 28.60 -0.85 6.79
C ASP A 7 27.58 0.26 6.53
N LYS A 8 27.74 0.95 5.40
CA LYS A 8 26.70 1.85 4.87
C LYS A 8 25.54 0.97 4.42
N ALA A 9 24.54 0.81 5.27
CA ALA A 9 23.21 0.40 4.85
C ALA A 9 22.77 1.31 3.70
N SER A 10 22.49 0.71 2.55
CA SER A 10 21.95 1.41 1.37
C SER A 10 20.58 1.98 1.71
N SER A 11 20.54 3.25 2.13
CA SER A 11 19.30 4.01 2.36
C SER A 11 18.78 4.47 1.00
N SER A 12 17.86 3.71 0.43
CA SER A 12 17.20 4.05 -0.83
C SER A 12 16.11 5.08 -0.57
N TYR A 13 16.48 6.36 -0.48
CA TYR A 13 15.50 7.45 -0.47
C TYR A 13 14.72 7.47 -1.79
N TYR A 14 13.44 7.11 -1.70
CA TYR A 14 12.56 7.02 -2.85
C TYR A 14 11.84 8.37 -3.06
N ILE A 15 12.56 9.46 -3.31
CA ILE A 15 11.97 10.59 -4.05
C ILE A 15 12.92 11.07 -5.14
N ASP A 16 12.44 10.81 -6.35
CA ASP A 16 12.68 11.61 -7.52
C ASP A 16 12.35 13.07 -7.22
N ARG A 17 13.30 14.02 -7.36
CA ARG A 17 13.15 15.49 -7.12
C ARG A 17 11.94 16.17 -7.83
N ARG A 18 11.07 15.39 -8.47
CA ARG A 18 9.89 15.74 -9.26
C ARG A 18 8.57 15.77 -8.47
N VAL A 19 8.54 15.46 -7.17
CA VAL A 19 7.34 15.67 -6.32
C VAL A 19 7.40 17.08 -5.74
N THR A 20 6.62 18.00 -6.31
CA THR A 20 6.56 19.40 -5.88
C THR A 20 5.15 19.83 -5.47
N LYS A 21 4.12 19.05 -5.82
CA LYS A 21 2.72 19.26 -5.43
C LYS A 21 1.99 17.94 -5.18
N VAL A 22 0.85 17.99 -4.48
CA VAL A 22 0.13 16.79 -4.03
C VAL A 22 -0.31 15.88 -5.19
N GLU A 23 -0.63 16.45 -6.36
CA GLU A 23 -1.07 15.68 -7.52
C GLU A 23 0.04 14.81 -8.10
N ASP A 24 1.31 15.09 -7.75
CA ASP A 24 2.44 14.30 -8.22
C ASP A 24 2.42 12.88 -7.65
N PHE A 25 1.81 12.66 -6.48
CA PHE A 25 1.55 11.33 -5.93
C PHE A 25 0.60 10.49 -6.82
N LEU A 26 -0.15 11.12 -7.72
CA LEU A 26 -1.01 10.43 -8.68
C LEU A 26 -0.30 10.08 -9.99
N LYS A 27 0.93 10.56 -10.21
CA LYS A 27 1.71 10.25 -11.41
C LYS A 27 2.16 8.80 -11.36
N THR A 28 1.62 7.98 -12.25
CA THR A 28 1.96 6.55 -12.33
C THR A 28 3.45 6.29 -12.52
N ARG A 29 4.17 7.18 -13.22
CA ARG A 29 5.64 7.11 -13.36
C ARG A 29 6.37 7.02 -12.02
N LEU A 30 5.96 7.83 -11.04
CA LEU A 30 6.57 7.84 -9.70
C LEU A 30 6.44 6.47 -9.03
N LEU A 31 5.32 5.80 -9.28
CA LEU A 31 4.98 4.53 -8.65
C LEU A 31 5.59 3.33 -9.41
N ASP A 32 5.89 3.48 -10.70
CA ASP A 32 6.51 2.44 -11.53
C ASP A 32 8.05 2.39 -11.35
N THR A 33 8.69 3.50 -10.96
CA THR A 33 10.16 3.59 -10.79
C THR A 33 10.73 2.55 -9.82
N LEU A 34 9.96 2.14 -8.80
CA LEU A 34 10.39 1.19 -7.78
C LEU A 34 10.56 -0.20 -8.37
N SER A 35 9.65 -0.60 -9.25
CA SER A 35 9.73 -1.91 -9.92
C SER A 35 10.99 -2.00 -10.77
N GLU A 36 11.34 -0.93 -11.50
CA GLU A 36 12.58 -0.85 -12.29
C GLU A 36 13.83 -0.94 -11.39
N GLN A 37 13.84 -0.25 -10.26
CA GLN A 37 14.94 -0.26 -9.29
C GLN A 37 15.10 -1.63 -8.62
N ILE A 38 14.01 -2.21 -8.11
CA ILE A 38 14.00 -3.54 -7.50
C ILE A 38 14.49 -4.59 -8.51
N THR A 39 14.03 -4.54 -9.76
CA THR A 39 14.46 -5.48 -10.80
C THR A 39 15.96 -5.43 -11.04
N LYS A 40 16.57 -4.23 -11.06
CA LYS A 40 18.02 -4.07 -11.21
C LYS A 40 18.78 -4.67 -10.02
N VAL A 41 18.32 -4.40 -8.80
CA VAL A 41 18.94 -4.94 -7.58
C VAL A 41 18.84 -6.47 -7.55
N LEU A 42 17.65 -7.01 -7.82
CA LEU A 42 17.43 -8.47 -7.84
C LEU A 42 18.28 -9.16 -8.90
N LYS A 43 18.48 -8.55 -10.08
CA LYS A 43 19.38 -9.11 -11.10
C LYS A 43 20.82 -9.22 -10.57
N ILE A 44 21.31 -8.20 -9.86
CA ILE A 44 22.66 -8.22 -9.28
C ILE A 44 22.75 -9.29 -8.19
N VAL A 45 21.77 -9.35 -7.29
CA VAL A 45 21.74 -10.35 -6.20
C VAL A 45 21.67 -11.77 -6.77
N GLN A 46 20.85 -12.01 -7.80
CA GLN A 46 20.76 -13.32 -8.44
C GLN A 46 22.10 -13.78 -9.03
N THR A 47 22.90 -12.87 -9.59
CA THR A 47 24.21 -13.20 -10.17
C THR A 47 25.31 -13.33 -9.11
N ARG A 48 25.27 -12.53 -8.03
CA ARG A 48 26.38 -12.41 -7.07
C ARG A 48 26.14 -13.16 -5.75
N ALA A 49 24.89 -13.35 -5.36
CA ALA A 49 24.50 -13.92 -4.07
C ALA A 49 23.06 -14.50 -4.13
N PRO A 50 22.79 -15.52 -4.96
CA PRO A 50 21.43 -16.00 -5.28
C PRO A 50 20.61 -16.51 -4.09
N GLU A 51 21.25 -16.94 -3.01
CA GLU A 51 20.58 -17.43 -1.80
C GLU A 51 20.21 -16.32 -0.80
N LYS A 52 20.65 -15.08 -1.05
CA LYS A 52 20.42 -13.97 -0.12
C LYS A 52 19.06 -13.33 -0.34
N ARG A 53 18.39 -13.06 0.79
CA ARG A 53 17.16 -12.26 0.82
C ARG A 53 17.46 -10.79 0.64
N VAL A 54 16.51 -10.06 0.06
CA VAL A 54 16.64 -8.62 -0.21
C VAL A 54 15.62 -7.84 0.60
N TRP A 55 16.11 -6.84 1.34
CA TRP A 55 15.31 -5.95 2.17
C TRP A 55 15.43 -4.52 1.67
N LEU A 56 14.36 -3.73 1.81
CA LEU A 56 14.38 -2.29 1.57
C LEU A 56 14.61 -1.56 2.91
N GLY A 57 15.86 -1.15 3.14
CA GLY A 57 16.38 -0.68 4.43
C GLY A 57 16.06 0.77 4.82
N GLY A 58 14.98 1.36 4.32
CA GLY A 58 14.62 2.75 4.60
C GLY A 58 13.91 3.37 3.41
N VAL A 59 12.58 3.25 3.41
CA VAL A 59 11.71 3.73 2.34
C VAL A 59 10.74 4.75 2.89
N GLY A 60 10.62 5.87 2.20
CA GLY A 60 9.57 6.84 2.45
C GLY A 60 9.67 7.97 1.42
N PRO A 61 8.61 8.75 1.24
CA PRO A 61 8.67 9.95 0.43
C PRO A 61 9.73 10.93 0.98
N ALA A 62 10.85 11.09 0.27
CA ALA A 62 11.92 12.05 0.59
C ALA A 62 11.67 13.49 0.08
N TRP A 63 12.28 14.45 0.75
CA TRP A 63 12.05 15.88 0.57
C TRP A 63 12.65 16.47 -0.73
N ALA A 64 11.93 17.37 -1.39
CA ALA A 64 12.47 18.32 -2.35
C ALA A 64 12.05 19.75 -1.96
N GLY A 65 12.94 20.52 -1.32
CA GLY A 65 12.91 21.99 -1.43
C GLY A 65 12.04 22.81 -0.48
N GLY A 66 11.82 22.36 0.76
CA GLY A 66 11.79 23.29 1.89
C GLY A 66 10.48 23.98 2.26
N THR A 67 9.32 23.61 1.72
CA THR A 67 8.08 24.37 2.05
C THR A 67 6.76 23.61 2.20
N ASN A 68 6.63 22.32 1.81
CA ASN A 68 5.33 21.64 1.87
C ASN A 68 5.42 20.20 2.45
N ASN A 69 4.71 19.93 3.56
CA ASN A 69 4.57 18.62 4.23
C ASN A 69 3.71 17.62 3.43
N LEU A 70 3.96 17.45 2.13
CA LEU A 70 3.14 16.59 1.28
C LEU A 70 3.22 15.11 1.68
N SER A 71 4.35 14.70 2.27
CA SER A 71 4.60 13.35 2.78
C SER A 71 3.71 12.94 3.96
N ASP A 72 3.09 13.90 4.63
CA ASP A 72 2.27 13.67 5.83
C ASP A 72 0.77 13.62 5.49
N THR A 73 0.43 13.75 4.20
CA THR A 73 -0.94 13.82 3.69
C THR A 73 -1.45 12.46 3.21
N PHE A 74 -2.77 12.34 3.03
CA PHE A 74 -3.41 11.15 2.45
C PHE A 74 -2.81 10.74 1.10
N ALA A 75 -2.34 11.70 0.30
CA ALA A 75 -1.74 11.43 -1.00
C ALA A 75 -0.46 10.57 -0.91
N ALA A 76 0.32 10.70 0.18
CA ALA A 76 1.50 9.90 0.40
C ALA A 76 1.19 8.39 0.49
N GLY A 77 -0.02 8.05 0.97
CA GLY A 77 -0.51 6.68 1.09
C GLY A 77 -0.58 5.93 -0.24
N PHE A 78 -0.77 6.63 -1.37
CA PHE A 78 -0.72 6.00 -2.69
C PHE A 78 0.67 5.44 -2.99
N LEU A 79 1.71 6.21 -2.68
CA LEU A 79 3.08 5.78 -2.85
C LEU A 79 3.42 4.69 -1.83
N TRP A 80 3.03 4.87 -0.58
CA TRP A 80 3.35 3.91 0.47
C TRP A 80 2.73 2.53 0.21
N LEU A 81 1.43 2.44 -0.07
CA LEU A 81 0.78 1.15 -0.35
C LEU A 81 1.27 0.51 -1.65
N ASN A 82 1.58 1.32 -2.67
CA ASN A 82 2.18 0.82 -3.91
C ASN A 82 3.56 0.22 -3.65
N THR A 83 4.39 0.85 -2.82
CA THR A 83 5.69 0.32 -2.42
C THR A 83 5.53 -1.05 -1.78
N LEU A 84 4.62 -1.19 -0.80
CA LEU A 84 4.35 -2.46 -0.14
C LEU A 84 3.90 -3.54 -1.14
N GLY A 85 2.99 -3.21 -2.07
CA GLY A 85 2.51 -4.13 -3.08
C GLY A 85 3.55 -4.57 -4.10
N ILE A 86 4.33 -3.62 -4.65
CA ILE A 86 5.39 -3.92 -5.61
C ILE A 86 6.52 -4.72 -4.93
N ALA A 87 6.94 -4.31 -3.73
CA ALA A 87 7.98 -5.01 -2.99
C ALA A 87 7.60 -6.48 -2.77
N ALA A 88 6.38 -6.74 -2.26
CA ALA A 88 5.88 -8.09 -2.06
C ALA A 88 5.80 -8.90 -3.37
N ALA A 89 5.28 -8.31 -4.44
CA ALA A 89 5.17 -8.97 -5.75
C ALA A 89 6.53 -9.34 -6.37
N HIS A 90 7.59 -8.60 -6.04
CA HIS A 90 8.97 -8.87 -6.46
C HIS A 90 9.75 -9.77 -5.50
N GLY A 91 9.16 -10.24 -4.41
CA GLY A 91 9.84 -11.10 -3.43
C GLY A 91 10.82 -10.36 -2.51
N ILE A 92 10.58 -9.08 -2.26
CA ILE A 92 11.25 -8.36 -1.17
C ILE A 92 10.63 -8.81 0.15
N ASP A 93 11.47 -9.27 1.08
CA ASP A 93 11.00 -9.88 2.33
C ASP A 93 10.64 -8.83 3.40
N VAL A 94 11.37 -7.72 3.44
CA VAL A 94 11.20 -6.68 4.47
C VAL A 94 11.24 -5.29 3.84
N VAL A 95 10.30 -4.44 4.23
CA VAL A 95 10.26 -3.02 3.89
C VAL A 95 10.26 -2.21 5.18
N LEU A 96 11.34 -1.46 5.42
CA LEU A 96 11.46 -0.58 6.56
C LEU A 96 10.98 0.83 6.18
N ARG A 97 9.89 1.30 6.81
CA ARG A 97 9.39 2.67 6.62
C ARG A 97 10.28 3.64 7.39
N HIS A 98 10.91 4.57 6.67
CA HIS A 98 11.54 5.74 7.27
C HIS A 98 10.54 6.90 7.25
N SER A 99 10.14 7.50 8.37
CA SER A 99 10.38 7.10 9.78
C SER A 99 9.07 6.78 10.50
N PHE A 100 9.17 6.12 11.66
CA PHE A 100 8.02 5.97 12.56
C PHE A 100 7.67 7.31 13.22
N PHE A 101 8.67 7.92 13.85
CA PHE A 101 8.63 9.22 14.51
C PHE A 101 9.99 9.90 14.32
N ASP A 102 10.02 11.17 13.93
CA ASP A 102 11.24 11.95 13.70
C ASP A 102 10.91 13.45 13.70
N TYR A 103 11.86 14.32 14.07
CA TYR A 103 11.73 15.79 14.08
C TYR A 103 11.63 16.41 12.68
N GLY A 104 11.93 15.61 11.65
CA GLY A 104 11.77 15.99 10.24
C GLY A 104 10.38 15.69 9.69
N TYR A 105 10.33 15.61 8.36
CA TYR A 105 9.12 15.27 7.59
C TYR A 105 9.08 13.78 7.27
N ASN A 106 7.93 13.24 6.84
CA ASN A 106 7.78 11.83 6.46
C ASN A 106 7.88 10.86 7.66
N HIS A 107 7.16 11.19 8.72
CA HIS A 107 6.93 10.33 9.88
C HIS A 107 5.54 9.68 9.78
N LEU A 108 5.33 8.55 10.45
CA LEU A 108 4.01 7.96 10.59
C LEU A 108 3.21 8.65 11.71
N VAL A 109 3.91 9.20 12.70
CA VAL A 109 3.35 9.88 13.87
C VAL A 109 3.97 11.26 13.99
N ASP A 110 3.12 12.29 14.12
CA ASP A 110 3.58 13.69 14.20
C ASP A 110 4.20 14.05 15.56
N GLN A 111 4.71 15.28 15.69
CA GLN A 111 5.34 15.80 16.90
C GLN A 111 4.41 15.89 18.11
N HIS A 112 3.10 15.84 17.89
CA HIS A 112 2.08 15.81 18.93
C HIS A 112 1.59 14.39 19.21
N PHE A 113 2.31 13.37 18.72
CA PHE A 113 1.97 11.96 18.82
C PHE A 113 0.65 11.57 18.13
N ASN A 114 0.18 12.37 17.17
CA ASN A 114 -1.00 12.03 16.38
C ASN A 114 -0.61 11.12 15.22
N PRO A 115 -1.32 9.98 15.02
CA PRO A 115 -1.10 9.14 13.87
C PRO A 115 -1.59 9.78 12.56
N LEU A 116 -0.71 9.87 11.57
CA LEU A 116 -0.98 10.42 10.24
C LEU A 116 -1.65 9.39 9.30
N PRO A 117 -2.11 9.76 8.10
CA PRO A 117 -2.82 8.86 7.20
C PRO A 117 -2.04 7.57 6.87
N ASP A 118 -0.73 7.67 6.69
CA ASP A 118 0.14 6.51 6.43
C ASP A 118 0.26 5.56 7.63
N TYR A 119 0.11 6.05 8.86
CA TYR A 119 0.04 5.19 10.04
C TYR A 119 -1.20 4.30 10.00
N TRP A 120 -2.37 4.92 9.79
CA TRP A 120 -3.64 4.20 9.72
C TRP A 120 -3.66 3.19 8.57
N LEU A 121 -3.08 3.57 7.43
CA LEU A 121 -2.86 2.67 6.30
C LEU A 121 -1.97 1.49 6.69
N SER A 122 -0.86 1.75 7.39
CA SER A 122 0.08 0.72 7.85
C SER A 122 -0.56 -0.23 8.88
N LEU A 123 -1.38 0.31 9.79
CA LEU A 123 -2.12 -0.47 10.77
C LEU A 123 -3.12 -1.41 10.08
N LEU A 124 -3.92 -0.90 9.13
CA LEU A 124 -4.83 -1.74 8.34
C LEU A 124 -4.09 -2.81 7.54
N PHE A 125 -2.97 -2.45 6.90
CA PHE A 125 -2.13 -3.40 6.19
C PHE A 125 -1.66 -4.52 7.13
N LYS A 126 -1.13 -4.16 8.31
CA LYS A 126 -0.65 -5.13 9.32
C LYS A 126 -1.77 -6.05 9.82
N ARG A 127 -2.99 -5.52 10.00
CA ARG A 127 -4.15 -6.28 10.50
C ARG A 127 -4.79 -7.18 9.45
N LEU A 128 -4.71 -6.84 8.16
CA LEU A 128 -5.47 -7.52 7.11
C LEU A 128 -4.61 -8.35 6.15
N VAL A 129 -3.36 -7.96 5.91
CA VAL A 129 -2.50 -8.54 4.87
C VAL A 129 -1.54 -9.54 5.49
N GLY A 130 -1.64 -10.80 5.08
CA GLY A 130 -0.76 -11.89 5.52
C GLY A 130 0.51 -12.00 4.66
N PRO A 131 1.47 -12.85 5.06
CA PRO A 131 2.79 -12.93 4.41
C PRO A 131 2.77 -13.60 3.03
N ARG A 132 1.76 -14.42 2.72
CA ARG A 132 1.69 -15.13 1.43
C ARG A 132 1.10 -14.24 0.34
N VAL A 133 1.94 -13.86 -0.61
CA VAL A 133 1.58 -13.08 -1.80
C VAL A 133 0.81 -13.94 -2.80
N LEU A 134 -0.20 -13.36 -3.45
CA LEU A 134 -1.01 -14.00 -4.49
C LEU A 134 -0.92 -13.21 -5.79
N ALA A 135 -0.91 -13.93 -6.92
CA ALA A 135 -0.98 -13.30 -8.23
C ALA A 135 -2.38 -12.74 -8.50
N VAL A 136 -2.44 -11.57 -9.15
CA VAL A 136 -3.69 -10.92 -9.56
C VAL A 136 -3.74 -10.85 -11.08
N HIS A 137 -4.85 -11.31 -11.66
CA HIS A 137 -5.12 -11.18 -13.08
C HIS A 137 -6.41 -10.40 -13.30
N VAL A 138 -6.33 -9.35 -14.12
CA VAL A 138 -7.48 -8.51 -14.45
C VAL A 138 -7.85 -8.67 -15.92
N ALA A 139 -9.04 -9.19 -16.18
CA ALA A 139 -9.59 -9.29 -17.52
C ALA A 139 -9.86 -7.90 -18.10
N GLY A 140 -9.50 -7.67 -19.37
CA GLY A 140 -9.79 -6.43 -20.10
C GLY A 140 -8.78 -5.28 -19.94
N LEU A 141 -7.77 -5.41 -19.08
CA LEU A 141 -6.61 -4.49 -19.05
C LEU A 141 -5.51 -4.87 -20.07
N GLN A 142 -5.65 -6.02 -20.72
CA GLN A 142 -4.82 -6.51 -21.82
C GLN A 142 -5.13 -5.75 -23.13
N ARG A 143 -5.00 -4.42 -23.15
CA ARG A 143 -4.66 -3.76 -24.41
C ARG A 143 -3.16 -4.01 -24.58
N LYS A 144 -2.75 -4.83 -25.56
CA LYS A 144 -1.33 -4.87 -25.94
C LYS A 144 -0.87 -3.42 -26.13
N PRO A 145 0.16 -2.95 -25.40
CA PRO A 145 0.66 -1.61 -25.62
C PRO A 145 1.02 -1.49 -27.10
N ARG A 146 0.52 -0.45 -27.78
CA ARG A 146 1.03 -0.10 -29.11
C ARG A 146 2.55 0.13 -28.98
N PRO A 147 3.37 -0.24 -29.97
CA PRO A 147 4.80 0.09 -29.95
C PRO A 147 4.99 1.57 -29.60
N GLY A 148 5.78 1.87 -28.57
CA GLY A 148 6.01 3.24 -28.08
C GLY A 148 5.02 3.79 -27.03
N ARG A 149 3.95 3.07 -26.65
CA ARG A 149 2.99 3.52 -25.63
C ARG A 149 3.04 2.66 -24.37
N VAL A 150 3.69 3.16 -23.32
CA VAL A 150 3.63 2.56 -21.97
C VAL A 150 2.22 2.76 -21.41
N ILE A 151 1.43 1.69 -21.31
CA ILE A 151 0.16 1.72 -20.58
C ILE A 151 0.52 1.68 -19.10
N ARG A 152 0.44 2.83 -18.44
CA ARG A 152 0.63 2.93 -17.00
C ARG A 152 -0.72 2.86 -16.31
N ASP A 153 -0.95 1.77 -15.60
CA ASP A 153 -2.25 1.51 -14.97
C ASP A 153 -2.47 2.46 -13.78
N LYS A 154 -3.57 3.19 -13.83
CA LYS A 154 -4.02 4.07 -12.73
C LYS A 154 -4.85 3.29 -11.72
N LEU A 155 -5.17 2.03 -12.00
CA LEU A 155 -5.76 1.10 -11.05
C LEU A 155 -4.72 0.04 -10.69
N ARG A 156 -4.30 -0.03 -9.43
CA ARG A 156 -3.37 -1.07 -8.98
C ARG A 156 -4.05 -2.00 -8.00
N ILE A 157 -3.86 -3.30 -8.19
CA ILE A 157 -4.52 -4.35 -7.43
C ILE A 157 -3.46 -5.37 -7.02
N TYR A 158 -3.41 -5.66 -5.74
CA TYR A 158 -2.53 -6.67 -5.15
C TYR A 158 -3.37 -7.58 -4.26
N ALA A 159 -2.90 -8.81 -4.05
CA ALA A 159 -3.60 -9.77 -3.22
C ALA A 159 -2.63 -10.59 -2.39
N HIS A 160 -3.05 -10.89 -1.17
CA HIS A 160 -2.34 -11.78 -0.24
C HIS A 160 -3.37 -12.70 0.42
N CYS A 161 -2.89 -13.79 1.01
CA CYS A 161 -3.67 -14.46 2.04
C CYS A 161 -3.96 -13.48 3.19
N THR A 162 -5.14 -13.56 3.79
CA THR A 162 -5.50 -12.71 4.94
C THR A 162 -4.61 -13.02 6.13
N SER A 163 -4.28 -11.98 6.92
CA SER A 163 -3.46 -12.12 8.12
C SER A 163 -4.06 -13.13 9.10
N PHE A 164 -3.24 -14.05 9.60
CA PHE A 164 -3.63 -15.06 10.58
C PHE A 164 -3.71 -14.52 12.01
N HIS A 165 -3.22 -13.29 12.25
CA HIS A 165 -3.36 -12.59 13.53
C HIS A 165 -4.73 -11.92 13.71
N ASN A 166 -5.55 -11.92 12.65
CA ASN A 166 -6.90 -11.38 12.72
C ASN A 166 -7.90 -12.51 12.92
N HIS A 167 -8.42 -12.62 14.14
CA HIS A 167 -9.34 -13.68 14.54
C HIS A 167 -10.75 -13.54 13.92
N ASP A 168 -11.08 -12.39 13.31
CA ASP A 168 -12.36 -12.19 12.61
C ASP A 168 -12.44 -12.96 11.27
N TYR A 169 -11.30 -13.46 10.79
CA TYR A 169 -11.19 -14.13 9.50
C TYR A 169 -10.62 -15.54 9.63
N VAL A 170 -11.37 -16.51 9.08
CA VAL A 170 -10.93 -17.90 9.02
C VAL A 170 -9.74 -18.07 8.07
N LYS A 171 -8.88 -19.05 8.38
CA LYS A 171 -7.81 -19.50 7.47
C LYS A 171 -8.39 -19.85 6.09
N GLY A 172 -7.62 -19.55 5.05
CA GLY A 172 -8.10 -19.65 3.66
C GLY A 172 -8.79 -18.39 3.14
N SER A 173 -8.93 -17.32 3.94
CA SER A 173 -9.40 -16.01 3.46
C SER A 173 -8.32 -15.28 2.65
N ILE A 174 -8.75 -14.40 1.75
CA ILE A 174 -7.89 -13.61 0.88
C ILE A 174 -8.15 -12.12 1.13
N THR A 175 -7.09 -11.33 1.19
CA THR A 175 -7.16 -9.86 1.26
C THR A 175 -6.66 -9.27 -0.05
N ILE A 176 -7.51 -8.50 -0.73
CA ILE A 176 -7.16 -7.71 -1.90
C ILE A 176 -7.02 -6.26 -1.44
N TYR A 177 -6.00 -5.54 -1.92
CA TYR A 177 -5.91 -4.09 -1.73
C TYR A 177 -5.72 -3.38 -3.06
N ILE A 178 -6.40 -2.25 -3.18
CA ILE A 178 -6.64 -1.57 -4.44
C ILE A 178 -6.34 -0.09 -4.28
N ILE A 179 -5.57 0.44 -5.22
CA ILE A 179 -5.27 1.86 -5.36
C ILE A 179 -5.97 2.34 -6.62
N ASN A 180 -6.93 3.25 -6.49
CA ASN A 180 -7.57 3.90 -7.63
C ASN A 180 -7.05 5.34 -7.77
N LEU A 181 -6.15 5.58 -8.72
CA LEU A 181 -5.62 6.91 -9.06
C LEU A 181 -6.46 7.62 -10.15
N HIS A 182 -7.53 7.01 -10.62
CA HIS A 182 -8.43 7.69 -11.54
C HIS A 182 -9.26 8.76 -10.83
N ARG A 183 -9.56 9.84 -11.55
CA ARG A 183 -10.56 10.84 -11.17
C ARG A 183 -12.00 10.33 -11.35
N SER A 184 -12.19 9.07 -11.71
CA SER A 184 -13.50 8.43 -11.87
C SER A 184 -13.61 7.16 -11.05
N ARG A 185 -14.85 6.84 -10.67
CA ARG A 185 -15.19 5.62 -9.94
C ARG A 185 -14.87 4.39 -10.81
N LYS A 186 -14.28 3.36 -10.21
CA LYS A 186 -14.04 2.06 -10.86
C LYS A 186 -14.93 0.99 -10.28
N LYS A 187 -15.44 0.13 -11.15
CA LYS A 187 -16.31 -1.01 -10.81
C LYS A 187 -15.51 -2.27 -11.05
N ILE A 188 -15.27 -3.03 -9.99
CA ILE A 188 -14.43 -4.24 -10.01
C ILE A 188 -15.34 -5.42 -9.69
N LYS A 189 -15.43 -6.36 -10.63
CA LYS A 189 -16.19 -7.60 -10.48
C LYS A 189 -15.22 -8.72 -10.15
N LEU A 190 -15.47 -9.40 -9.03
CA LEU A 190 -14.77 -10.63 -8.70
C LEU A 190 -15.21 -11.74 -9.66
N ALA A 191 -14.25 -12.56 -10.09
CA ALA A 191 -14.45 -13.61 -11.09
C ALA A 191 -14.28 -15.02 -10.50
N GLY A 192 -14.73 -16.02 -11.24
CA GLY A 192 -14.62 -17.44 -10.85
C GLY A 192 -15.21 -17.72 -9.48
N THR A 193 -14.47 -18.47 -8.66
CA THR A 193 -14.87 -18.89 -7.31
C THR A 193 -15.05 -17.72 -6.33
N LEU A 194 -14.52 -16.53 -6.64
CA LEU A 194 -14.64 -15.33 -5.81
C LEU A 194 -15.98 -14.61 -5.98
N ARG A 195 -16.69 -14.83 -7.10
CA ARG A 195 -17.87 -14.04 -7.49
C ARG A 195 -18.98 -14.04 -6.43
N ASN A 196 -19.28 -15.19 -5.85
CA ASN A 196 -20.40 -15.37 -4.93
C ASN A 196 -19.96 -15.35 -3.45
N LYS A 197 -18.93 -14.57 -3.13
CA LYS A 197 -18.44 -14.45 -1.75
C LYS A 197 -18.78 -13.11 -1.14
N THR A 198 -19.06 -13.14 0.17
CA THR A 198 -19.17 -11.94 0.99
C THR A 198 -17.81 -11.28 1.10
N VAL A 199 -17.79 -9.95 0.94
CA VAL A 199 -16.56 -9.16 0.99
C VAL A 199 -16.68 -8.15 2.13
N HIS A 200 -15.68 -8.10 3.00
CA HIS A 200 -15.53 -7.04 3.99
C HIS A 200 -14.69 -5.91 3.39
N GLN A 201 -15.27 -4.73 3.27
CA GLN A 201 -14.61 -3.54 2.74
C GLN A 201 -14.01 -2.70 3.88
N TYR A 202 -12.80 -2.21 3.62
CA TYR A 202 -12.08 -1.21 4.40
C TYR A 202 -11.60 -0.12 3.44
N LEU A 203 -12.45 0.87 3.21
CA LEU A 203 -12.20 1.94 2.25
C LEU A 203 -11.64 3.17 2.96
N LEU A 204 -10.40 3.55 2.62
CA LEU A 204 -9.74 4.75 3.11
C LEU A 204 -9.96 5.92 2.14
N GLN A 205 -10.35 7.06 2.70
CA GLN A 205 -10.53 8.32 2.00
C GLN A 205 -10.00 9.47 2.87
N PRO A 206 -9.59 10.59 2.28
CA PRO A 206 -9.24 11.76 3.08
C PRO A 206 -10.45 12.25 3.86
N PHE A 207 -10.23 12.66 5.11
CA PHE A 207 -11.27 13.27 5.95
C PHE A 207 -11.17 14.80 5.91
N GLY A 208 -12.30 15.50 5.98
CA GLY A 208 -12.36 16.96 5.90
C GLY A 208 -12.35 17.52 4.47
N THR A 209 -12.12 18.83 4.36
CA THR A 209 -12.28 19.60 3.10
C THR A 209 -11.00 19.71 2.26
N ASN A 210 -9.84 19.37 2.84
CA ASN A 210 -8.52 19.53 2.19
C ASN A 210 -8.23 18.47 1.11
N GLY A 211 -9.14 17.51 0.90
CA GLY A 211 -8.97 16.47 -0.10
C GLY A 211 -7.64 15.74 0.06
N LEU A 212 -6.83 15.69 -1.01
CA LEU A 212 -5.56 14.96 -0.99
C LEU A 212 -4.51 15.55 -0.05
N HIS A 213 -4.64 16.83 0.32
CA HIS A 213 -3.77 17.47 1.30
C HIS A 213 -4.17 17.14 2.75
N SER A 214 -5.25 16.40 2.98
CA SER A 214 -5.69 16.09 4.34
C SER A 214 -4.66 15.23 5.07
N MET A 215 -4.34 15.64 6.31
CA MET A 215 -3.57 14.85 7.27
C MET A 215 -4.48 13.97 8.15
N SER A 216 -5.77 13.88 7.81
CA SER A 216 -6.73 13.01 8.48
C SER A 216 -7.37 12.07 7.46
N VAL A 217 -7.72 10.87 7.92
CA VAL A 217 -8.28 9.82 7.08
C VAL A 217 -9.53 9.24 7.72
N GLN A 218 -10.47 8.83 6.89
CA GLN A 218 -11.67 8.10 7.31
C GLN A 218 -11.66 6.68 6.75
N LEU A 219 -12.17 5.75 7.54
CA LEU A 219 -12.41 4.36 7.18
C LEU A 219 -13.90 4.13 7.00
N ASN A 220 -14.31 3.77 5.79
CA ASN A 220 -15.72 3.51 5.45
C ASN A 220 -16.69 4.67 5.76
N GLY A 221 -16.18 5.90 5.87
CA GLY A 221 -16.95 7.10 6.21
C GLY A 221 -16.74 7.60 7.64
N GLU A 222 -16.12 6.80 8.51
CA GLU A 222 -15.85 7.18 9.90
C GLU A 222 -14.40 7.67 10.08
N PRO A 223 -14.16 8.84 10.72
CA PRO A 223 -12.82 9.35 10.93
C PRO A 223 -11.99 8.41 11.82
N LEU A 224 -10.75 8.13 11.41
CA LEU A 224 -9.81 7.38 12.24
C LEU A 224 -9.03 8.34 13.14
N ARG A 225 -9.12 8.08 14.43
CA ARG A 225 -8.37 8.74 15.50
C ARG A 225 -8.21 7.77 16.66
N MET A 226 -7.17 7.97 17.46
CA MET A 226 -7.06 7.28 18.74
C MET A 226 -8.30 7.61 19.60
N VAL A 227 -8.77 6.64 20.37
CA VAL A 227 -9.89 6.87 21.31
C VAL A 227 -9.39 7.68 22.50
N ASP A 228 -8.20 7.31 22.98
CA ASP A 228 -7.41 7.95 24.03
C ASP A 228 -5.92 7.60 23.79
N ASN A 229 -5.03 7.93 24.71
CA ASN A 229 -3.59 7.73 24.54
C ASN A 229 -3.16 6.25 24.48
N GLU A 230 -4.02 5.31 24.85
CA GLU A 230 -3.70 3.89 25.00
C GLU A 230 -4.53 2.99 24.07
N THR A 231 -5.61 3.53 23.50
CA THR A 231 -6.65 2.73 22.83
C THR A 231 -6.78 3.08 21.35
N PHE A 232 -6.53 2.08 20.49
CA PHE A 232 -6.84 2.15 19.06
C PHE A 232 -8.35 2.14 18.81
N PRO A 233 -8.85 2.85 17.78
CA PRO A 233 -10.23 2.72 17.36
C PRO A 233 -10.50 1.33 16.79
N GLU A 234 -11.75 0.89 16.88
CA GLU A 234 -12.18 -0.33 16.22
C GLU A 234 -12.18 -0.13 14.68
N LEU A 235 -11.47 -0.99 13.97
CA LEU A 235 -11.40 -0.95 12.50
C LEU A 235 -12.58 -1.73 11.91
N LYS A 236 -13.76 -1.10 11.87
CA LYS A 236 -15.01 -1.76 11.44
C LYS A 236 -15.08 -1.96 9.91
N PRO A 237 -15.29 -3.20 9.42
CA PRO A 237 -15.55 -3.44 8.01
C PRO A 237 -16.97 -3.01 7.62
N ARG A 238 -17.14 -2.64 6.34
CA ARG A 238 -18.45 -2.59 5.70
C ARG A 238 -18.70 -3.86 4.91
N THR A 239 -19.73 -4.61 5.26
CA THR A 239 -20.08 -5.86 4.57
C THR A 239 -20.73 -5.60 3.21
N LEU A 240 -20.11 -6.12 2.15
CA LEU A 240 -20.65 -6.20 0.80
C LEU A 240 -21.23 -7.60 0.58
N ARG A 241 -22.52 -7.67 0.22
CA ARG A 241 -23.22 -8.92 -0.08
C ARG A 241 -22.55 -9.68 -1.25
N ALA A 242 -22.66 -11.00 -1.24
CA ALA A 242 -22.16 -11.86 -2.31
C ALA A 242 -22.64 -11.40 -3.70
N GLY A 243 -21.77 -11.49 -4.71
CA GLY A 243 -22.07 -11.04 -6.08
C GLY A 243 -22.03 -9.51 -6.27
N ARG A 244 -21.90 -8.72 -5.20
CA ARG A 244 -21.84 -7.26 -5.33
C ARG A 244 -20.54 -6.83 -5.99
N THR A 245 -20.65 -5.92 -6.96
CA THR A 245 -19.49 -5.27 -7.58
C THR A 245 -18.84 -4.33 -6.58
N ILE A 246 -17.52 -4.43 -6.44
CA ILE A 246 -16.72 -3.49 -5.64
C ILE A 246 -16.69 -2.14 -6.37
N ALA A 247 -17.15 -1.09 -5.70
CA ALA A 247 -17.16 0.26 -6.24
C ALA A 247 -16.04 1.08 -5.57
N MET A 248 -14.93 1.27 -6.29
CA MET A 248 -13.81 2.11 -5.85
C MET A 248 -14.09 3.58 -6.19
N PRO A 249 -14.21 4.48 -5.21
CA PRO A 249 -14.28 5.91 -5.47
C PRO A 249 -13.05 6.44 -6.21
N PRO A 250 -13.15 7.61 -6.87
CA PRO A 250 -11.97 8.31 -7.40
C PRO A 250 -10.91 8.51 -6.31
N VAL A 251 -9.63 8.42 -6.68
CA VAL A 251 -8.49 8.82 -5.85
C VAL A 251 -8.59 8.29 -4.41
N SER A 252 -8.66 6.97 -4.28
CA SER A 252 -8.91 6.27 -3.01
C SER A 252 -8.12 4.97 -2.87
N ILE A 253 -8.07 4.48 -1.64
CA ILE A 253 -7.39 3.23 -1.27
C ILE A 253 -8.40 2.32 -0.59
N GLY A 254 -8.44 1.04 -0.93
CA GLY A 254 -9.36 0.10 -0.30
C GLY A 254 -8.74 -1.26 -0.07
N PHE A 255 -9.03 -1.86 1.09
CA PHE A 255 -8.77 -3.26 1.39
C PHE A 255 -10.10 -4.03 1.37
N TYR A 256 -10.07 -5.25 0.84
CA TYR A 256 -11.23 -6.08 0.59
C TYR A 256 -10.91 -7.51 1.02
N VAL A 257 -11.48 -7.94 2.14
CA VAL A 257 -11.30 -9.32 2.62
C VAL A 257 -12.43 -10.18 2.08
N ILE A 258 -12.06 -11.17 1.27
CA ILE A 258 -12.96 -12.20 0.75
C ILE A 258 -12.94 -13.36 1.74
N LYS A 259 -13.97 -13.41 2.58
CA LYS A 259 -14.06 -14.43 3.63
C LYS A 259 -14.62 -15.75 3.10
N ASN A 260 -14.29 -16.84 3.80
CA ASN A 260 -14.85 -18.17 3.57
C ASN A 260 -14.69 -18.66 2.12
N ILE A 261 -13.61 -18.25 1.46
CA ILE A 261 -13.23 -18.76 0.12
C ILE A 261 -12.46 -20.09 0.22
N ASN A 262 -11.91 -20.40 1.40
CA ASN A 262 -11.16 -21.62 1.66
C ASN A 262 -10.03 -21.85 0.64
N ALA A 263 -9.32 -20.78 0.27
CA ALA A 263 -8.27 -20.84 -0.73
C ALA A 263 -7.12 -21.73 -0.24
N TYR A 264 -6.79 -22.77 -1.00
CA TYR A 264 -5.83 -23.80 -0.59
C TYR A 264 -4.47 -23.22 -0.19
N ALA A 265 -3.93 -22.28 -0.98
CA ALA A 265 -2.67 -21.59 -0.70
C ALA A 265 -2.69 -20.76 0.60
N CYS A 266 -3.86 -20.47 1.17
CA CYS A 266 -4.05 -19.63 2.35
C CYS A 266 -4.50 -20.41 3.60
N ARG A 267 -4.57 -21.75 3.55
CA ARG A 267 -4.96 -22.57 4.70
C ARG A 267 -3.79 -22.94 5.61
N ARG A 268 -2.59 -23.03 5.04
CA ARG A 268 -1.39 -23.51 5.75
C ARG A 268 -0.70 -22.39 6.50
#